data_AF-A0AAJ0F2P8-F1
#
_entry.id   AF-A0AAJ0F2P8-F1
#
_cell.length_a   1.000
_cell.length_b   1.000
_cell.length_c   1.000
_cell.angle_alpha   90.00
_cell.angle_beta   90.00
_cell.angle_gamma   90.00
#
_symmetry.space_group_name_H-M   'P 1'
#
loop_
_entity.id
_entity.type
_entity.pdbx_description
1 polymer ?
#
loop_
_entity_poly.entity_id
_entity_poly.type
_entity_poly.pdbx_seq_one_letter_code
_entity_poly.pdbx_strand_id
1 'polypeptide(L)'
;MGLFPKTCALPNCATTSNLSLCNRCRAVSYCGPHHSIAHNDEHRDVCNTIGLKSLEVQKQLQLVQLVLDELKTAAWKPKLTGPGDYTKAVLDLVDSLLTINTAESVTGALENLHVMFRYCTNDVKEGLDLLPLLMLRLGQEAECFVFLYWLTSWRAHRPIKNPRSLLNRYRNREPMYKPAMIRNTGIVLPDHLTQHLTFPQLVTLALFATRVGLDRRALKNQVPLEGWGARLIDEEIVDNWIAYCQMVQMKNPRFWPMLVDENEARHLTPPGQDSDSDLLDQALATLAVCKNAWTDRDEFIPMIKAHMHKFLETMPPRAKETETETMKSVTLHNPKAQLRLATGATGAAFPQRFDTPPWVGDPEDIFCLDQDRRVDHQGGPSRFRHVVDSDTLLMITSGRAPSPGSAGWAVNFGPERIASGVLKCAGTFGTPSPSDDRASVRAMVAALRLKDWSDECRQLIIAPITSGDQTFIHKFLAQGQSWIRDMWFMEDRVTRVPDSDLWSAFVGEVEALGERGVTVAIWPIQHTGTQTFTNAVYTEAGEKAKRQLIKQFIEVKLVLE
;
A
#
# COMPACT_ATOMS: atom_id res chain seq x y z
N MET A 1 13.77 -16.56 34.78
CA MET A 1 14.98 -16.98 34.02
C MET A 1 14.80 -16.51 32.59
N GLY A 2 15.45 -15.40 32.21
CA GLY A 2 15.33 -14.79 30.87
C GLY A 2 16.09 -15.58 29.79
N LEU A 3 15.65 -15.43 28.54
CA LEU A 3 16.06 -16.22 27.39
C LEU A 3 17.47 -15.92 26.87
N PHE A 4 18.05 -16.97 26.25
CA PHE A 4 19.34 -17.06 25.57
C PHE A 4 20.52 -16.41 26.30
N PRO A 5 21.47 -17.19 26.86
CA PRO A 5 22.78 -16.61 27.12
C PRO A 5 23.28 -16.04 25.79
N LYS A 6 23.55 -14.73 25.74
CA LYS A 6 24.17 -14.13 24.57
C LYS A 6 25.47 -14.87 24.35
N THR A 7 25.62 -15.54 23.23
CA THR A 7 26.84 -16.26 22.85
C THR A 7 27.43 -15.65 21.58
N CYS A 8 28.72 -15.89 21.38
CA CYS A 8 29.35 -15.60 20.11
C CYS A 8 28.74 -16.48 19.02
N ALA A 9 28.46 -15.90 17.84
CA ALA A 9 27.80 -16.60 16.75
C ALA A 9 28.69 -17.58 15.98
N LEU A 10 30.02 -17.48 16.13
CA LEU A 10 30.94 -18.44 15.52
C LEU A 10 30.71 -19.83 16.14
N PRO A 11 30.47 -20.88 15.33
CA PRO A 11 30.36 -22.24 15.82
C PRO A 11 31.59 -22.61 16.66
N ASN A 12 31.37 -23.25 17.82
CA ASN A 12 32.40 -23.64 18.81
C ASN A 12 32.92 -22.53 19.74
N CYS A 13 32.44 -21.29 19.65
CA CYS A 13 32.78 -20.25 20.62
C CYS A 13 31.75 -20.19 21.76
N ALA A 14 32.14 -20.66 22.94
CA ALA A 14 31.28 -20.63 24.14
C ALA A 14 31.30 -19.30 24.91
N THR A 15 31.95 -18.25 24.38
CA THR A 15 32.09 -16.97 25.08
C THR A 15 30.75 -16.25 25.16
N THR A 16 30.39 -15.82 26.38
CA THR A 16 29.14 -15.09 26.67
C THR A 16 29.36 -13.64 27.11
N SER A 17 30.61 -13.25 27.36
CA SER A 17 31.00 -11.91 27.82
C SER A 17 31.65 -11.08 26.73
N ASN A 18 31.60 -9.75 26.85
CA ASN A 18 32.26 -8.80 25.95
C ASN A 18 31.91 -8.98 24.47
N LEU A 19 30.64 -9.29 24.20
CA LEU A 19 30.15 -9.47 22.85
C LEU A 19 29.89 -8.11 22.20
N SER A 20 30.42 -7.91 21.00
CA SER A 20 30.11 -6.80 20.11
C SER A 20 29.14 -7.23 19.03
N LEU A 21 28.19 -6.36 18.68
CA LEU A 21 27.26 -6.62 17.60
C LEU A 21 27.93 -6.40 16.24
N CYS A 22 27.48 -7.14 15.22
CA CYS A 22 27.80 -6.83 13.85
C CYS A 22 27.43 -5.37 13.54
N ASN A 23 28.41 -4.58 13.07
CA ASN A 23 28.21 -3.15 12.81
C ASN A 23 27.12 -2.86 11.76
N ARG A 24 26.83 -3.82 10.87
CA ARG A 24 25.88 -3.65 9.78
C ARG A 24 24.47 -4.11 10.14
N CYS A 25 24.28 -5.40 10.43
CA CYS A 25 22.94 -5.94 10.69
C CYS A 25 22.49 -5.78 12.16
N ARG A 26 23.43 -5.60 13.10
CA ARG A 26 23.20 -5.57 14.56
C ARG A 26 22.45 -6.76 15.15
N ALA A 27 22.28 -7.83 14.39
CA ALA A 27 21.50 -9.01 14.75
C ALA A 27 22.36 -10.18 15.26
N VAL A 28 23.69 -10.07 15.14
CA VAL A 28 24.65 -11.14 15.49
C VAL A 28 25.72 -10.58 16.41
N SER A 29 26.10 -11.36 17.42
CA SER A 29 27.06 -11.01 18.46
C SER A 29 28.37 -11.80 18.30
N TYR A 30 29.51 -11.14 18.50
CA TYR A 30 30.86 -11.73 18.41
C TYR A 30 31.71 -11.32 19.61
N CYS A 31 32.52 -12.22 20.17
CA CYS A 31 33.45 -11.85 21.25
C CYS A 31 34.69 -11.07 20.78
N GLY A 32 34.85 -10.87 19.46
CA GLY A 32 35.93 -10.06 18.89
C GLY A 32 35.93 -10.03 17.36
N PRO A 33 36.75 -9.15 16.74
CA PRO A 33 36.80 -8.99 15.29
C PRO A 33 37.18 -10.26 14.52
N HIS A 34 38.07 -11.08 15.09
CA HIS A 34 38.50 -12.35 14.47
C HIS A 34 37.32 -13.29 14.22
N HIS A 35 36.38 -13.42 15.16
CA HIS A 35 35.19 -14.26 14.98
C HIS A 35 34.18 -13.64 14.00
N SER A 36 34.08 -12.31 13.95
CA SER A 36 33.27 -11.65 12.92
C SER A 36 33.83 -11.87 11.52
N ILE A 37 35.15 -11.90 11.35
CA ILE A 37 35.80 -12.17 10.05
C ILE A 37 35.60 -13.64 9.67
N ALA A 38 35.83 -14.57 10.61
CA ALA A 38 35.67 -15.99 10.36
C ALA A 38 34.23 -16.39 10.00
N HIS A 39 33.23 -15.79 10.65
CA HIS A 39 31.81 -16.05 10.34
C HIS A 39 31.29 -15.22 9.15
N ASN A 40 32.12 -14.34 8.56
CA ASN A 40 31.66 -13.41 7.53
C ASN A 40 31.09 -14.14 6.31
N ASP A 41 31.76 -15.18 5.81
CA ASP A 41 31.33 -15.84 4.57
C ASP A 41 29.96 -16.53 4.71
N GLU A 42 29.64 -17.07 5.90
CA GLU A 42 28.34 -17.68 6.19
C GLU A 42 27.25 -16.62 6.45
N HIS A 43 27.60 -15.53 7.12
CA HIS A 43 26.65 -14.49 7.54
C HIS A 43 26.38 -13.41 6.46
N ARG A 44 27.29 -13.24 5.49
CA ARG A 44 27.34 -12.08 4.60
C ARG A 44 26.03 -11.81 3.88
N ASP A 45 25.40 -12.82 3.31
CA ASP A 45 24.23 -12.63 2.46
C ASP A 45 23.00 -12.20 3.26
N VAL A 46 22.80 -12.81 4.44
CA VAL A 46 21.76 -12.41 5.38
C VAL A 46 22.04 -11.00 5.94
N CYS A 47 23.30 -10.71 6.27
CA CYS A 47 23.75 -9.39 6.74
C CYS A 47 23.48 -8.28 5.73
N ASN A 48 23.78 -8.55 4.45
CA ASN A 48 23.51 -7.64 3.34
C ASN A 48 22.01 -7.37 3.21
N THR A 49 21.19 -8.43 3.26
CA THR A 49 19.74 -8.34 3.14
C THR A 49 19.13 -7.51 4.27
N ILE A 50 19.50 -7.76 5.53
CA ILE A 50 19.05 -6.98 6.69
C ILE A 50 19.51 -5.53 6.57
N GLY A 51 20.75 -5.29 6.15
CA GLY A 51 21.27 -3.94 5.96
C GLY A 51 20.48 -3.15 4.92
N LEU A 52 20.13 -3.77 3.79
CA LEU A 52 19.33 -3.13 2.74
C LEU A 52 17.90 -2.83 3.23
N LYS A 53 17.24 -3.79 3.88
CA LYS A 53 15.89 -3.60 4.43
C LYS A 53 15.86 -2.56 5.55
N SER A 54 16.90 -2.51 6.39
CA SER A 54 17.04 -1.49 7.43
C SER A 54 17.16 -0.09 6.85
N LEU A 55 17.89 0.08 5.74
CA LEU A 55 18.00 1.34 5.04
C LEU A 55 16.65 1.79 4.44
N GLU A 56 15.88 0.86 3.86
CA GLU A 56 14.55 1.16 3.34
C GLU A 56 13.59 1.59 4.46
N VAL A 57 13.59 0.89 5.61
CA VAL A 57 12.81 1.30 6.80
C VAL A 57 13.18 2.71 7.25
N GLN A 58 14.47 3.08 7.26
CA GLN A 58 14.91 4.42 7.62
C GLN A 58 14.42 5.48 6.63
N LYS A 59 14.53 5.21 5.33
CA LYS A 59 14.04 6.09 4.26
C LYS A 59 12.53 6.32 4.39
N GLN A 60 11.76 5.24 4.55
CA GLN A 60 10.31 5.32 4.72
C GLN A 60 9.93 6.05 6.03
N LEU A 61 10.66 5.83 7.11
CA LEU A 61 10.45 6.54 8.37
C LEU A 61 10.71 8.05 8.23
N GLN A 62 11.75 8.46 7.50
CA GLN A 62 12.01 9.86 7.20
C GLN A 62 10.87 10.51 6.42
N LEU A 63 10.31 9.81 5.42
CA LEU A 63 9.14 10.28 4.69
C LEU A 63 7.92 10.44 5.60
N VAL A 64 7.64 9.45 6.47
CA VAL A 64 6.56 9.52 7.45
C VAL A 64 6.76 10.71 8.41
N GLN A 65 7.99 10.96 8.85
CA GLN A 65 8.33 12.09 9.71
C GLN A 65 8.13 13.44 9.02
N LEU A 66 8.58 13.59 7.77
CA LEU A 66 8.38 14.80 6.96
C LEU A 66 6.89 15.12 6.81
N VAL A 67 6.08 14.11 6.44
CA VAL A 67 4.62 14.28 6.34
C VAL A 67 4.04 14.66 7.69
N LEU A 68 4.44 14.00 8.78
CA LEU A 68 3.96 14.33 10.12
C LEU A 68 4.29 15.77 10.53
N ASP A 69 5.46 16.29 10.16
CA ASP A 69 5.87 17.65 10.47
C ASP A 69 5.10 18.69 9.64
N GLU A 70 4.84 18.43 8.36
CA GLU A 70 3.92 19.24 7.53
C GLU A 70 2.49 19.25 8.10
N LEU A 71 2.00 18.12 8.60
CA LEU A 71 0.67 18.04 9.20
C LEU A 71 0.56 18.72 10.56
N LYS A 72 1.67 18.92 11.28
CA LYS A 72 1.66 19.71 12.52
C LYS A 72 1.45 21.20 12.23
N THR A 73 1.91 21.70 11.10
CA THR A 73 1.80 23.11 10.71
C THR A 73 0.52 23.40 9.91
N ALA A 74 -0.10 22.38 9.31
CA ALA A 74 -1.38 22.51 8.63
C ALA A 74 -2.57 22.68 9.60
N ALA A 75 -3.44 23.67 9.33
CA ALA A 75 -4.69 23.90 10.08
C ALA A 75 -5.69 22.73 9.95
N TRP A 76 -5.53 21.90 8.92
CA TRP A 76 -6.31 20.69 8.70
C TRP A 76 -5.48 19.46 9.12
N LYS A 77 -6.08 18.60 9.94
CA LYS A 77 -5.48 17.33 10.40
C LYS A 77 -6.03 16.16 9.58
N PRO A 78 -5.53 15.89 8.36
CA PRO A 78 -5.89 14.67 7.68
C PRO A 78 -5.50 13.47 8.54
N LYS A 79 -6.38 12.46 8.57
CA LYS A 79 -5.99 11.16 9.08
C LYS A 79 -4.93 10.60 8.13
N LEU A 80 -3.67 10.61 8.57
CA LEU A 80 -2.61 9.79 8.00
C LEU A 80 -3.07 8.34 8.01
N THR A 81 -3.55 7.86 6.88
CA THR A 81 -3.84 6.45 6.69
C THR A 81 -2.89 5.81 5.67
N GLY A 82 -1.75 6.45 5.40
CA GLY A 82 -0.70 5.93 4.53
C GLY A 82 0.63 5.72 5.26
N PRO A 83 0.81 4.54 5.88
CA PRO A 83 2.13 3.99 6.09
C PRO A 83 2.25 2.58 5.49
N GLY A 84 1.51 2.25 4.42
CA GLY A 84 1.55 0.92 3.81
C GLY A 84 2.96 0.48 3.43
N ASP A 85 3.71 1.36 2.75
CA ASP A 85 5.10 1.09 2.36
C ASP A 85 6.04 1.01 3.57
N TYR A 86 5.85 1.86 4.58
CA TYR A 86 6.63 1.80 5.83
C TYR A 86 6.34 0.53 6.63
N THR A 87 5.07 0.14 6.73
CA THR A 87 4.61 -1.07 7.41
C THR A 87 5.18 -2.30 6.72
N LYS A 88 5.05 -2.37 5.40
CA LYS A 88 5.64 -3.43 4.58
C LYS A 88 7.15 -3.50 4.75
N ALA A 89 7.85 -2.37 4.66
CA ALA A 89 9.30 -2.32 4.87
C ALA A 89 9.71 -2.82 6.27
N VAL A 90 8.94 -2.49 7.31
CA VAL A 90 9.19 -2.97 8.67
C VAL A 90 8.93 -4.47 8.77
N LEU A 91 7.84 -4.99 8.22
CA LEU A 91 7.52 -6.41 8.24
C LEU A 91 8.56 -7.23 7.45
N ASP A 92 8.96 -6.74 6.28
CA ASP A 92 10.05 -7.33 5.49
C ASP A 92 11.36 -7.39 6.29
N LEU A 93 11.69 -6.31 7.02
CA LEU A 93 12.87 -6.29 7.89
C LEU A 93 12.74 -7.27 9.06
N VAL A 94 11.58 -7.32 9.71
CA VAL A 94 11.26 -8.24 10.81
C VAL A 94 11.46 -9.68 10.34
N ASP A 95 10.90 -10.06 9.20
CA ASP A 95 11.07 -11.41 8.65
C ASP A 95 12.54 -11.75 8.43
N SER A 96 13.32 -10.82 7.87
CA SER A 96 14.77 -11.01 7.67
C SER A 96 15.58 -11.02 8.95
N LEU A 97 15.14 -10.37 10.02
CA LEU A 97 15.78 -10.50 11.34
C LEU A 97 15.50 -11.89 11.93
N LEU A 98 14.25 -12.35 11.82
CA LEU A 98 13.83 -13.62 12.42
C LEU A 98 14.46 -14.86 11.76
N THR A 99 15.04 -14.75 10.56
CA THR A 99 15.82 -15.84 9.96
C THR A 99 17.14 -16.14 10.69
N ILE A 100 17.72 -15.16 11.41
CA ILE A 100 18.97 -15.34 12.17
C ILE A 100 18.72 -16.07 13.50
N ASN A 101 17.51 -15.93 14.05
CA ASN A 101 17.06 -16.64 15.25
C ASN A 101 17.91 -16.41 16.52
N THR A 102 18.52 -15.22 16.68
CA THR A 102 19.25 -14.81 17.89
C THR A 102 18.41 -13.91 18.80
N ALA A 103 18.76 -13.80 20.08
CA ALA A 103 18.09 -12.88 21.01
C ALA A 103 18.13 -11.42 20.52
N GLU A 104 19.23 -10.99 19.93
CA GLU A 104 19.38 -9.65 19.38
C GLU A 104 18.51 -9.41 18.15
N SER A 105 18.38 -10.41 17.26
CA SER A 105 17.49 -10.33 16.11
C SER A 105 16.01 -10.22 16.53
N VAL A 106 15.58 -11.01 17.52
CA VAL A 106 14.22 -10.97 18.09
C VAL A 106 13.97 -9.63 18.78
N THR A 107 14.95 -9.11 19.52
CA THR A 107 14.87 -7.80 20.16
C THR A 107 14.72 -6.69 19.10
N GLY A 108 15.55 -6.72 18.06
CA GLY A 108 15.48 -5.77 16.95
C GLY A 108 14.14 -5.84 16.20
N ALA A 109 13.60 -7.04 15.98
CA ALA A 109 12.28 -7.22 15.37
C ALA A 109 11.18 -6.60 16.24
N LEU A 110 11.17 -6.89 17.54
CA LEU A 110 10.22 -6.34 18.50
C LEU A 110 10.29 -4.80 18.56
N GLU A 111 11.50 -4.23 18.59
CA GLU A 111 11.71 -2.78 18.59
C GLU A 111 11.17 -2.12 17.33
N ASN A 112 11.43 -2.70 16.14
CA ASN A 112 10.92 -2.18 14.88
C ASN A 112 9.39 -2.23 14.82
N LEU A 113 8.76 -3.32 15.26
CA LEU A 113 7.29 -3.40 15.37
C LEU A 113 6.75 -2.32 16.32
N HIS A 114 7.36 -2.14 17.49
CA HIS A 114 6.96 -1.08 18.42
C HIS A 114 7.04 0.32 17.81
N VAL A 115 8.11 0.63 17.06
CA VAL A 115 8.25 1.91 16.36
C VAL A 115 7.18 2.05 15.30
N MET A 116 6.97 1.01 14.49
CA MET A 116 5.94 0.99 13.45
C MET A 116 4.56 1.33 14.00
N PHE A 117 4.14 0.71 15.10
CA PHE A 117 2.83 1.01 15.69
C PHE A 117 2.70 2.40 16.34
N ARG A 118 3.80 3.13 16.56
CA ARG A 118 3.70 4.55 16.96
C ARG A 118 3.19 5.42 15.81
N TYR A 119 3.47 5.02 14.58
CA TYR A 119 3.17 5.77 13.36
C TYR A 119 1.98 5.19 12.59
N CYS A 120 1.76 3.87 12.65
CA CYS A 120 0.74 3.16 11.89
C CYS A 120 -0.47 2.86 12.77
N THR A 121 -1.67 3.26 12.32
CA THR A 121 -2.87 3.21 13.17
C THR A 121 -4.03 2.36 12.66
N ASN A 122 -4.05 1.88 11.41
CA ASN A 122 -5.27 1.21 10.92
C ASN A 122 -5.06 -0.20 10.36
N ASP A 123 -3.89 -0.58 9.84
CA ASP A 123 -3.77 -1.84 9.06
C ASP A 123 -2.50 -2.65 9.37
N VAL A 124 -2.30 -3.08 10.62
CA VAL A 124 -1.14 -3.93 10.94
C VAL A 124 -1.49 -5.17 11.75
N LYS A 125 -2.45 -5.94 11.23
CA LYS A 125 -2.88 -7.22 11.83
C LYS A 125 -1.69 -8.18 11.99
N GLU A 126 -0.87 -8.30 10.95
CA GLU A 126 0.32 -9.17 10.93
C GLU A 126 1.30 -8.82 12.06
N GLY A 127 1.63 -7.54 12.24
CA GLY A 127 2.49 -7.10 13.35
C GLY A 127 1.88 -7.34 14.73
N LEU A 128 0.55 -7.27 14.87
CA LEU A 128 -0.14 -7.51 16.15
C LEU A 128 -0.14 -9.01 16.51
N ASP A 129 -0.12 -9.88 15.50
CA ASP A 129 -0.01 -11.32 15.66
C ASP A 129 1.42 -11.73 16.05
N LEU A 130 2.44 -11.00 15.55
CA LEU A 130 3.85 -11.26 15.88
C LEU A 130 4.28 -10.74 17.26
N LEU A 131 3.78 -9.58 17.71
CA LEU A 131 4.21 -8.94 18.96
C LEU A 131 4.20 -9.89 20.20
N PRO A 132 3.08 -10.58 20.50
CA PRO A 132 3.01 -11.50 21.63
C PRO A 132 4.05 -12.63 21.54
N LEU A 133 4.27 -13.17 20.34
CA LEU A 133 5.21 -14.26 20.10
C LEU A 133 6.64 -13.79 20.37
N LEU A 134 7.04 -12.63 19.85
CA LEU A 134 8.38 -12.07 20.11
C LEU A 134 8.61 -11.75 21.60
N MET A 135 7.59 -11.27 22.31
CA MET A 135 7.68 -11.06 23.77
C MET A 135 7.92 -12.37 24.52
N LEU A 136 7.21 -13.46 24.17
CA LEU A 136 7.47 -14.78 24.76
C LEU A 136 8.90 -15.25 24.47
N ARG A 137 9.41 -15.03 23.26
CA ARG A 137 10.80 -15.37 22.87
C ARG A 137 11.87 -14.58 23.62
N LEU A 138 11.54 -13.44 24.20
CA LEU A 138 12.46 -12.65 25.02
C LEU A 138 12.28 -12.86 26.52
N GLY A 139 11.28 -13.65 26.93
CA GLY A 139 11.01 -13.93 28.34
C GLY A 139 10.32 -12.75 29.00
N GLN A 140 9.51 -12.07 28.21
CA GLN A 140 8.66 -10.96 28.60
C GLN A 140 7.24 -11.49 28.75
N GLU A 141 7.07 -12.59 29.52
CA GLU A 141 5.79 -13.28 29.61
C GLU A 141 4.72 -12.41 30.27
N ALA A 142 5.10 -11.59 31.27
CA ALA A 142 4.20 -10.66 31.92
C ALA A 142 3.70 -9.56 30.95
N GLU A 143 4.62 -8.98 30.17
CA GLU A 143 4.31 -7.97 29.16
C GLU A 143 3.45 -8.55 28.04
N CYS A 144 3.73 -9.78 27.61
CA CYS A 144 2.94 -10.51 26.62
C CYS A 144 1.50 -10.70 27.09
N PHE A 145 1.29 -11.18 28.32
CA PHE A 145 -0.05 -11.36 28.87
C PHE A 145 -0.81 -10.04 28.98
N VAL A 146 -0.16 -9.00 29.52
CA VAL A 146 -0.75 -7.66 29.62
C VAL A 146 -1.13 -7.13 28.23
N PHE A 147 -0.27 -7.31 27.23
CA PHE A 147 -0.55 -6.92 25.85
C PHE A 147 -1.78 -7.66 25.29
N LEU A 148 -1.85 -8.99 25.42
CA LEU A 148 -2.99 -9.80 24.96
C LEU A 148 -4.30 -9.42 25.67
N TYR A 149 -4.26 -9.18 26.98
CA TYR A 149 -5.39 -8.70 27.75
C TYR A 149 -5.92 -7.35 27.24
N TRP A 150 -5.03 -6.40 26.99
CA TRP A 150 -5.43 -5.10 26.46
C TRP A 150 -5.91 -5.19 25.01
N LEU A 151 -5.32 -6.07 24.20
CA LEU A 151 -5.71 -6.29 22.82
C LEU A 151 -7.13 -6.86 22.70
N THR A 152 -7.48 -7.81 23.57
CA THR A 152 -8.84 -8.36 23.62
C THR A 152 -9.85 -7.36 24.16
N SER A 153 -9.51 -6.66 25.25
CA SER A 153 -10.34 -5.58 25.81
C SER A 153 -10.60 -4.47 24.79
N TRP A 154 -9.60 -4.17 23.95
CA TRP A 154 -9.72 -3.23 22.83
C TRP A 154 -10.74 -3.70 21.79
N ARG A 155 -10.70 -4.96 21.38
CA ARG A 155 -11.65 -5.52 20.40
C ARG A 155 -13.08 -5.62 20.94
N ALA A 156 -13.25 -5.84 22.23
CA ALA A 156 -14.57 -6.05 22.85
C ALA A 156 -15.34 -4.75 23.17
N HIS A 157 -14.66 -3.69 23.65
CA HIS A 157 -15.39 -2.60 24.31
C HIS A 157 -15.62 -1.33 23.48
N ARG A 158 -14.77 -0.96 22.51
CA ARG A 158 -15.00 0.06 21.45
C ARG A 158 -13.86 -0.03 20.43
N PRO A 159 -14.07 0.28 19.13
CA PRO A 159 -12.97 0.49 18.20
C PRO A 159 -12.23 1.76 18.63
N ILE A 160 -11.23 1.64 19.50
CA ILE A 160 -10.29 2.72 19.70
C ILE A 160 -9.59 2.86 18.35
N LYS A 161 -9.85 3.97 17.65
CA LYS A 161 -9.38 4.25 16.28
C LYS A 161 -7.85 4.40 16.17
N ASN A 162 -7.09 3.95 17.18
CA ASN A 162 -5.66 4.22 17.30
C ASN A 162 -4.89 3.19 18.17
N PRO A 163 -4.21 2.20 17.55
CA PRO A 163 -3.23 1.27 18.14
C PRO A 163 -2.14 1.95 18.97
N ARG A 164 -1.77 3.20 18.68
CA ARG A 164 -0.83 3.98 19.50
C ARG A 164 -1.31 4.09 20.95
N SER A 165 -2.62 4.15 21.17
CA SER A 165 -3.18 4.18 22.51
C SER A 165 -3.03 2.85 23.25
N LEU A 166 -3.06 1.72 22.54
CA LEU A 166 -2.79 0.39 23.09
C LEU A 166 -1.32 0.33 23.53
N LEU A 167 -0.39 0.75 22.65
CA LEU A 167 1.02 0.71 22.97
C LEU A 167 1.42 1.67 24.09
N ASN A 168 0.89 2.88 24.07
CA ASN A 168 1.15 3.82 25.15
C ASN A 168 0.54 3.34 26.47
N ARG A 169 -0.60 2.62 26.44
CA ARG A 169 -1.23 2.09 27.67
C ARG A 169 -0.44 0.94 28.30
N TYR A 170 0.09 -0.02 27.52
CA TYR A 170 0.91 -1.08 28.14
C TYR A 170 2.27 -0.56 28.59
N ARG A 171 2.86 0.43 27.89
CA ARG A 171 4.20 0.95 28.21
C ARG A 171 4.23 2.00 29.34
N ASN A 172 3.23 2.89 29.41
CA ASN A 172 3.22 4.01 30.36
C ASN A 172 2.43 3.74 31.64
N ARG A 173 1.68 2.64 31.73
CA ARG A 173 1.14 2.21 33.01
C ARG A 173 2.23 1.41 33.71
N GLU A 174 2.57 1.79 34.94
CA GLU A 174 3.15 0.82 35.87
C GLU A 174 2.30 -0.46 35.78
N PRO A 175 2.91 -1.65 35.72
CA PRO A 175 2.17 -2.89 35.63
C PRO A 175 1.29 -2.99 36.88
N MET A 176 0.02 -2.55 36.76
CA MET A 176 -1.00 -2.78 37.79
C MET A 176 -1.08 -4.27 38.11
N TYR A 177 -0.70 -5.12 37.14
CA TYR A 177 -0.43 -6.53 37.33
C TYR A 177 1.04 -6.77 37.67
N LYS A 178 1.40 -6.66 38.96
CA LYS A 178 2.67 -7.23 39.43
C LYS A 178 2.71 -8.73 39.05
N PRO A 179 3.88 -9.33 38.78
CA PRO A 179 4.00 -10.77 38.56
C PRO A 179 3.33 -11.64 39.65
N ALA A 180 3.19 -11.09 40.87
CA ALA A 180 2.46 -11.71 41.97
C ALA A 180 0.93 -11.80 41.76
N MET A 181 0.31 -10.90 40.98
CA MET A 181 -1.14 -10.95 40.68
C MET A 181 -1.49 -11.96 39.58
N ILE A 182 -0.65 -12.12 38.55
CA ILE A 182 -0.80 -13.21 37.55
C ILE A 182 -0.76 -14.58 38.25
N ARG A 183 0.01 -14.71 39.35
CA ARG A 183 0.05 -15.92 40.18
C ARG A 183 -1.23 -16.15 41.01
N ASN A 184 -1.98 -15.10 41.33
CA ASN A 184 -3.10 -15.14 42.29
C ASN A 184 -4.50 -15.02 41.65
N THR A 185 -4.63 -14.52 40.42
CA THR A 185 -5.94 -14.22 39.79
C THR A 185 -6.37 -15.18 38.69
N GLY A 186 -5.57 -16.23 38.41
CA GLY A 186 -5.79 -17.14 37.29
C GLY A 186 -5.45 -16.49 35.94
N ILE A 187 -5.02 -17.30 34.96
CA ILE A 187 -4.83 -16.84 33.58
C ILE A 187 -6.18 -16.95 32.87
N VAL A 188 -7.19 -16.23 33.36
CA VAL A 188 -8.54 -16.27 32.80
C VAL A 188 -8.74 -15.01 31.97
N LEU A 189 -8.77 -15.16 30.65
CA LEU A 189 -9.44 -14.18 29.80
C LEU A 189 -10.92 -14.56 29.76
N PRO A 190 -11.84 -13.64 30.09
CA PRO A 190 -13.27 -13.89 29.94
C PRO A 190 -13.63 -14.45 28.55
N ASP A 191 -14.57 -15.40 28.47
CA ASP A 191 -14.94 -16.07 27.21
C ASP A 191 -15.33 -15.11 26.08
N HIS A 192 -15.95 -13.99 26.41
CA HIS A 192 -16.31 -12.97 25.41
C HIS A 192 -15.08 -12.25 24.84
N LEU A 193 -13.95 -12.21 25.55
CA LEU A 193 -12.71 -11.58 25.10
C LEU A 193 -11.90 -12.50 24.17
N THR A 194 -11.93 -13.81 24.41
CA THR A 194 -11.15 -14.80 23.65
C THR A 194 -11.70 -15.01 22.24
N GLN A 195 -13.01 -14.80 22.03
CA GLN A 195 -13.67 -14.86 20.71
C GLN A 195 -13.05 -13.88 19.70
N HIS A 196 -12.52 -12.75 20.19
CA HIS A 196 -11.93 -11.71 19.36
C HIS A 196 -10.46 -11.94 19.03
N LEU A 197 -9.79 -12.95 19.58
CA LEU A 197 -8.39 -13.24 19.29
C LEU A 197 -8.22 -13.88 17.91
N THR A 198 -7.15 -13.50 17.21
CA THR A 198 -6.73 -14.19 15.98
C THR A 198 -6.20 -15.58 16.34
N PHE A 199 -6.07 -16.44 15.34
CA PHE A 199 -5.52 -17.78 15.54
C PHE A 199 -4.11 -17.75 16.16
N PRO A 200 -3.13 -16.98 15.66
CA PRO A 200 -1.80 -16.86 16.28
C PRO A 200 -1.85 -16.37 17.74
N GLN A 201 -2.78 -15.47 18.06
CA GLN A 201 -2.90 -14.93 19.42
C GLN A 201 -3.50 -15.94 20.39
N LEU A 202 -4.49 -16.73 19.97
CA LEU A 202 -5.04 -17.83 20.76
C LEU A 202 -3.97 -18.90 21.02
N VAL A 203 -3.20 -19.23 19.97
CA VAL A 203 -2.03 -20.10 20.12
C VAL A 203 -1.10 -19.50 21.16
N THR A 204 -0.65 -18.25 21.01
CA THR A 204 0.22 -17.59 21.99
C THR A 204 -0.30 -17.67 23.43
N LEU A 205 -1.60 -17.45 23.63
CA LEU A 205 -2.22 -17.52 24.95
C LEU A 205 -2.19 -18.94 25.52
N ALA A 206 -2.52 -19.96 24.71
CA ALA A 206 -2.43 -21.36 25.11
C ALA A 206 -0.99 -21.74 25.51
N LEU A 207 0.00 -21.19 24.80
CA LEU A 207 1.42 -21.43 25.07
C LEU A 207 1.90 -20.73 26.33
N PHE A 208 1.48 -19.48 26.55
CA PHE A 208 1.72 -18.78 27.79
C PHE A 208 1.11 -19.54 28.98
N ALA A 209 -0.14 -20.02 28.86
CA ALA A 209 -0.79 -20.82 29.90
C ALA A 209 -0.03 -22.12 30.17
N THR A 210 0.44 -22.80 29.12
CA THR A 210 1.30 -23.98 29.22
C THR A 210 2.55 -23.66 30.03
N ARG A 211 3.28 -22.60 29.64
CA ARG A 211 4.52 -22.16 30.28
C ARG A 211 4.32 -21.89 31.78
N VAL A 212 3.29 -21.13 32.15
CA VAL A 212 3.03 -20.81 33.57
C VAL A 212 2.67 -22.05 34.38
N GLY A 213 1.90 -22.98 33.80
CA GLY A 213 1.59 -24.25 34.45
C GLY A 213 2.85 -25.07 34.77
N LEU A 214 3.85 -25.03 33.90
CA LEU A 214 5.12 -25.74 34.07
C LEU A 214 6.02 -25.10 35.11
N ASP A 215 6.21 -23.78 35.05
CA ASP A 215 7.01 -23.05 36.03
C ASP A 215 6.46 -23.27 37.45
N ARG A 216 5.13 -23.36 37.60
CA ARG A 216 4.50 -23.69 38.90
C ARG A 216 4.78 -25.12 39.33
N ARG A 217 4.69 -26.12 38.43
CA ARG A 217 5.04 -27.51 38.77
C ARG A 217 6.50 -27.65 39.19
N ALA A 218 7.42 -26.97 38.48
CA ALA A 218 8.83 -26.95 38.84
C ALA A 218 9.04 -26.33 40.23
N LEU A 219 8.38 -25.21 40.53
CA LEU A 219 8.41 -24.59 41.86
C LEU A 219 7.81 -25.49 42.95
N LYS A 220 6.72 -26.21 42.68
CA LYS A 220 6.08 -27.15 43.61
C LYS A 220 7.00 -28.32 43.98
N ASN A 221 7.81 -28.77 43.03
CA ASN A 221 8.81 -29.83 43.26
C ASN A 221 10.04 -29.32 44.04
N GLN A 222 10.32 -28.02 44.00
CA GLN A 222 11.46 -27.40 44.71
C GLN A 222 11.08 -26.87 46.10
N VAL A 223 9.83 -26.47 46.31
CA VAL A 223 9.34 -25.89 47.57
C VAL A 223 8.02 -26.56 47.96
N PRO A 224 7.94 -27.31 49.08
CA PRO A 224 6.69 -27.87 49.57
C PRO A 224 5.77 -26.74 50.03
N LEU A 225 4.86 -26.32 49.15
CA LEU A 225 3.82 -25.33 49.44
C LEU A 225 2.69 -26.01 50.23
N GLU A 226 2.78 -26.05 51.55
CA GLU A 226 1.70 -26.50 52.43
C GLU A 226 0.65 -25.39 52.58
N GLY A 227 -0.53 -25.55 51.97
CA GLY A 227 -1.67 -24.63 52.16
C GLY A 227 -2.83 -24.81 51.16
N TRP A 228 -4.05 -24.45 51.60
CA TRP A 228 -5.30 -24.59 50.84
C TRP A 228 -5.34 -23.77 49.53
N GLY A 229 -4.54 -22.71 49.43
CA GLY A 229 -4.43 -21.88 48.21
C GLY A 229 -3.70 -22.55 47.04
N ALA A 230 -2.92 -23.62 47.28
CA ALA A 230 -2.17 -24.29 46.22
C ALA A 230 -3.01 -25.25 45.36
N ARG A 231 -4.14 -25.77 45.87
CA ARG A 231 -5.01 -26.73 45.14
C ARG A 231 -6.00 -26.06 44.19
N LEU A 232 -6.71 -25.04 44.65
CA LEU A 232 -7.76 -24.35 43.86
C LEU A 232 -7.19 -23.66 42.60
N ILE A 233 -5.97 -23.14 42.68
CA ILE A 233 -5.34 -22.41 41.58
C ILE A 233 -4.77 -23.37 40.52
N ASP A 234 -4.46 -24.62 40.88
CA ASP A 234 -3.92 -25.62 39.93
C ASP A 234 -5.00 -26.15 38.98
N GLU A 235 -6.22 -26.42 39.48
CA GLU A 235 -7.33 -26.92 38.66
C GLU A 235 -7.85 -25.85 37.69
N GLU A 236 -8.06 -24.62 38.19
CA GLU A 236 -8.54 -23.51 37.35
C GLU A 236 -7.58 -23.17 36.21
N ILE A 237 -6.25 -23.18 36.44
CA ILE A 237 -5.27 -22.94 35.37
C ILE A 237 -5.32 -24.07 34.33
N VAL A 238 -5.47 -25.32 34.77
CA VAL A 238 -5.59 -26.47 33.86
C VAL A 238 -6.86 -26.39 33.04
N ASP A 239 -7.99 -26.05 33.66
CA ASP A 239 -9.27 -25.90 32.97
C ASP A 239 -9.23 -24.76 31.93
N ASN A 240 -8.65 -23.62 32.28
CA ASN A 240 -8.43 -22.51 31.35
C ASN A 240 -7.51 -22.92 30.18
N TRP A 241 -6.44 -23.65 30.47
CA TRP A 241 -5.54 -24.16 29.44
C TRP A 241 -6.26 -25.12 28.48
N ILE A 242 -7.04 -26.07 29.00
CA ILE A 242 -7.87 -26.97 28.20
C ILE A 242 -8.84 -26.17 27.33
N ALA A 243 -9.51 -25.16 27.90
CA ALA A 243 -10.42 -24.30 27.15
C ALA A 243 -9.70 -23.58 26.00
N TYR A 244 -8.52 -22.99 26.22
CA TYR A 244 -7.74 -22.37 25.15
C TYR A 244 -7.30 -23.38 24.08
N CYS A 245 -6.89 -24.59 24.48
CA CYS A 245 -6.53 -25.66 23.54
C CYS A 245 -7.70 -26.08 22.66
N GLN A 246 -8.90 -26.19 23.24
CA GLN A 246 -10.14 -26.47 22.51
C GLN A 246 -10.48 -25.33 21.53
N MET A 247 -10.32 -24.07 21.93
CA MET A 247 -10.53 -22.92 21.05
C MET A 247 -9.57 -22.92 19.84
N VAL A 248 -8.29 -23.21 20.06
CA VAL A 248 -7.29 -23.36 18.99
C VAL A 248 -7.72 -24.50 18.04
N GLN A 249 -8.12 -25.66 18.57
CA GLN A 249 -8.57 -26.80 17.76
C GLN A 249 -9.83 -26.46 16.95
N MET A 250 -10.78 -25.73 17.54
CA MET A 250 -11.99 -25.31 16.84
C MET A 250 -11.69 -24.33 15.69
N LYS A 251 -10.71 -23.44 15.87
CA LYS A 251 -10.31 -22.49 14.81
C LYS A 251 -9.46 -23.13 13.72
N ASN A 252 -8.54 -24.01 14.11
CA ASN A 252 -7.68 -24.72 13.16
C ASN A 252 -7.39 -26.13 13.69
N PRO A 253 -8.11 -27.15 13.22
CA PRO A 253 -7.98 -28.51 13.73
C PRO A 253 -6.67 -29.20 13.35
N ARG A 254 -5.90 -28.63 12.42
CA ARG A 254 -4.60 -29.17 11.97
C ARG A 254 -3.45 -28.76 12.89
N PHE A 255 -3.60 -27.71 13.68
CA PHE A 255 -2.47 -27.12 14.40
C PHE A 255 -1.82 -28.05 15.43
N TRP A 256 -2.62 -28.66 16.33
CA TRP A 256 -2.06 -29.55 17.36
C TRP A 256 -1.39 -30.79 16.77
N PRO A 257 -1.98 -31.49 15.76
CA PRO A 257 -1.28 -32.54 15.03
C PRO A 257 0.04 -32.06 14.41
N MET A 258 0.05 -30.92 13.70
CA MET A 258 1.27 -30.38 13.08
C MET A 258 2.38 -30.07 14.07
N LEU A 259 2.00 -29.66 15.28
CA LEU A 259 2.94 -29.36 16.34
C LEU A 259 3.65 -30.63 16.86
N VAL A 260 2.94 -31.75 16.90
CA VAL A 260 3.46 -33.04 17.36
C VAL A 260 4.25 -33.74 16.24
N ASP A 261 3.64 -33.84 15.05
CA ASP A 261 4.20 -34.42 13.84
C ASP A 261 3.70 -33.68 12.59
N GLU A 262 4.63 -33.05 11.85
CA GLU A 262 4.31 -32.34 10.60
C GLU A 262 3.77 -33.27 9.52
N ASN A 263 4.10 -34.57 9.56
CA ASN A 263 3.66 -35.54 8.57
C ASN A 263 2.22 -35.99 8.81
N GLU A 264 1.82 -36.24 10.06
CA GLU A 264 0.44 -36.65 10.39
C GLU A 264 -0.59 -35.61 9.96
N ALA A 265 -0.27 -34.33 10.09
CA ALA A 265 -1.20 -33.27 9.75
C ALA A 265 -1.52 -33.14 8.25
N ARG A 266 -0.60 -33.55 7.37
CA ARG A 266 -0.83 -33.54 5.91
C ARG A 266 -1.92 -34.51 5.48
N HIS A 267 -2.23 -35.50 6.33
CA HIS A 267 -3.22 -36.53 6.04
C HIS A 267 -4.63 -36.20 6.59
N LEU A 268 -4.79 -35.13 7.36
CA LEU A 268 -6.09 -34.71 7.88
C LEU A 268 -6.87 -33.91 6.82
N THR A 269 -7.90 -34.53 6.22
CA THR A 269 -8.83 -33.85 5.30
C THR A 269 -9.94 -33.14 6.11
N PRO A 270 -10.19 -31.83 5.94
CA PRO A 270 -11.28 -31.16 6.62
C PRO A 270 -12.59 -31.41 5.86
N PRO A 271 -13.74 -31.31 6.52
CA PRO A 271 -15.01 -31.47 5.84
C PRO A 271 -15.39 -30.20 5.07
N GLY A 272 -15.33 -30.24 3.74
CA GLY A 272 -16.25 -29.50 2.86
C GLY A 272 -16.06 -27.98 2.68
N GLN A 273 -14.83 -27.47 2.61
CA GLN A 273 -14.57 -26.10 2.13
C GLN A 273 -13.48 -26.09 1.05
N ASP A 274 -13.73 -25.36 -0.03
CA ASP A 274 -12.77 -25.09 -1.13
C ASP A 274 -11.56 -24.20 -0.68
N SER A 275 -11.40 -23.93 0.62
CA SER A 275 -10.33 -23.12 1.22
C SER A 275 -9.29 -23.96 1.97
N ASP A 276 -9.09 -25.21 1.56
CA ASP A 276 -8.25 -26.19 2.28
C ASP A 276 -6.76 -25.74 2.39
N SER A 277 -6.30 -24.91 1.44
CA SER A 277 -4.98 -24.26 1.46
C SER A 277 -4.86 -23.26 2.62
N ASP A 278 -5.85 -22.40 2.83
CA ASP A 278 -5.74 -21.27 3.75
C ASP A 278 -5.56 -21.70 5.21
N LEU A 279 -6.24 -22.76 5.64
CA LEU A 279 -6.11 -23.31 6.99
C LEU A 279 -4.75 -23.98 7.19
N LEU A 280 -4.24 -24.67 6.16
CA LEU A 280 -2.91 -25.28 6.21
C LEU A 280 -1.83 -24.21 6.25
N ASP A 281 -1.92 -23.19 5.39
CA ASP A 281 -0.98 -22.08 5.30
C ASP A 281 -0.97 -21.26 6.60
N GLN A 282 -2.14 -21.01 7.19
CA GLN A 282 -2.25 -20.35 8.49
C GLN A 282 -1.63 -21.18 9.62
N ALA A 283 -1.84 -22.50 9.63
CA ALA A 283 -1.25 -23.39 10.62
C ALA A 283 0.28 -23.46 10.46
N LEU A 284 0.79 -23.60 9.23
CA LEU A 284 2.21 -23.60 8.90
C LEU A 284 2.89 -22.28 9.30
N ALA A 285 2.31 -21.14 8.95
CA ALA A 285 2.84 -19.82 9.29
C ALA A 285 2.90 -19.64 10.82
N THR A 286 1.82 -19.97 11.53
CA THR A 286 1.77 -19.88 12.99
C THR A 286 2.77 -20.84 13.64
N LEU A 287 2.89 -22.07 13.11
CA LEU A 287 3.81 -23.08 13.60
C LEU A 287 5.26 -22.68 13.40
N ALA A 288 5.62 -22.13 12.24
CA ALA A 288 6.98 -21.66 11.96
C ALA A 288 7.43 -20.60 12.98
N VAL A 289 6.55 -19.65 13.30
CA VAL A 289 6.84 -18.62 14.30
C VAL A 289 6.85 -19.20 15.73
N CYS A 290 5.94 -20.13 16.05
CA CYS A 290 5.85 -20.72 17.39
C CYS A 290 6.98 -21.72 17.69
N LYS A 291 7.37 -22.57 16.73
CA LYS A 291 8.47 -23.54 16.90
C LYS A 291 9.75 -22.83 17.29
N ASN A 292 10.07 -21.74 16.59
CA ASN A 292 11.24 -20.92 16.90
C ASN A 292 11.16 -20.25 18.28
N ALA A 293 9.99 -20.16 18.91
CA ALA A 293 9.89 -19.70 20.29
C ALA A 293 10.19 -20.79 21.33
N TRP A 294 10.21 -22.07 20.92
CA TRP A 294 10.26 -23.22 21.84
C TRP A 294 11.45 -24.13 21.63
N THR A 295 11.96 -24.25 20.40
CA THR A 295 13.20 -25.00 20.10
C THR A 295 14.39 -24.47 20.88
N ASP A 296 14.27 -23.26 21.42
CA ASP A 296 15.28 -22.59 22.23
C ASP A 296 15.40 -23.18 23.65
N ARG A 297 14.56 -24.16 24.02
CA ARG A 297 14.70 -24.97 25.25
C ARG A 297 14.45 -26.45 24.98
N ASP A 298 15.49 -27.27 25.13
CA ASP A 298 15.49 -28.71 24.85
C ASP A 298 14.40 -29.50 25.59
N GLU A 299 13.94 -29.02 26.74
CA GLU A 299 12.95 -29.71 27.59
C GLU A 299 11.50 -29.50 27.14
N PHE A 300 11.22 -28.48 26.32
CA PHE A 300 9.85 -28.01 26.10
C PHE A 300 9.08 -28.86 25.10
N ILE A 301 9.73 -29.27 24.00
CA ILE A 301 9.10 -30.05 22.92
C ILE A 301 8.69 -31.47 23.40
N PRO A 302 9.57 -32.27 24.04
CA PRO A 302 9.22 -33.63 24.46
C PRO A 302 8.01 -33.66 25.41
N MET A 303 7.91 -32.67 26.28
CA MET A 303 6.86 -32.57 27.28
C MET A 303 5.54 -32.05 26.69
N ILE A 304 5.56 -31.11 25.73
CA ILE A 304 4.33 -30.74 25.00
C ILE A 304 3.81 -31.93 24.21
N LYS A 305 4.68 -32.70 23.55
CA LYS A 305 4.26 -33.93 22.88
C LYS A 305 3.55 -34.88 23.85
N ALA A 306 4.09 -35.07 25.05
CA ALA A 306 3.45 -35.91 26.07
C ALA A 306 2.07 -35.39 26.50
N HIS A 307 1.91 -34.09 26.73
CA HIS A 307 0.62 -33.50 27.13
C HIS A 307 -0.38 -33.39 25.98
N MET A 308 0.07 -33.14 24.75
CA MET A 308 -0.78 -33.04 23.56
C MET A 308 -1.32 -34.38 23.12
N HIS A 309 -0.53 -35.46 23.19
CA HIS A 309 -1.06 -36.80 22.97
C HIS A 309 -2.23 -37.10 23.91
N LYS A 310 -2.05 -36.81 25.21
CA LYS A 310 -3.11 -36.97 26.21
C LYS A 310 -4.34 -36.10 25.94
N PHE A 311 -4.15 -34.88 25.41
CA PHE A 311 -5.25 -33.99 25.06
C PHE A 311 -6.03 -34.49 23.83
N LEU A 312 -5.34 -34.89 22.76
CA LEU A 312 -5.96 -35.36 21.51
C LEU A 312 -6.79 -36.63 21.71
N GLU A 313 -6.41 -37.50 22.65
CA GLU A 313 -7.18 -38.70 23.03
C GLU A 313 -8.56 -38.39 23.63
N THR A 314 -8.82 -37.15 24.08
CA THR A 314 -10.01 -36.79 24.86
C THR A 314 -11.12 -36.05 24.08
N MET A 315 -11.03 -35.88 22.74
CA MET A 315 -11.92 -35.02 21.92
C MET A 315 -12.99 -35.76 21.06
N PRO A 316 -14.25 -35.25 20.89
CA PRO A 316 -15.34 -35.88 20.09
C PRO A 316 -15.49 -35.44 18.59
N PRO A 317 -16.13 -36.23 17.67
CA PRO A 317 -16.24 -35.97 16.18
C PRO A 317 -17.51 -35.18 15.66
N ARG A 318 -17.53 -34.65 14.39
CA ARG A 318 -18.52 -33.63 13.84
C ARG A 318 -19.17 -33.89 12.41
N ALA A 319 -20.32 -33.26 12.05
CA ALA A 319 -21.26 -33.50 10.87
C ALA A 319 -21.36 -32.39 9.74
N LYS A 320 -21.99 -32.63 8.53
CA LYS A 320 -21.92 -31.85 7.21
C LYS A 320 -23.26 -31.46 6.48
N GLU A 321 -23.32 -30.37 5.65
CA GLU A 321 -24.42 -29.91 4.67
C GLU A 321 -23.94 -29.00 3.45
N THR A 322 -24.77 -28.71 2.40
CA THR A 322 -24.44 -28.20 0.99
C THR A 322 -25.42 -27.16 0.29
N GLU A 323 -24.98 -26.35 -0.73
CA GLU A 323 -25.77 -25.37 -1.61
C GLU A 323 -25.19 -25.10 -3.07
N THR A 324 -25.94 -24.46 -4.03
CA THR A 324 -25.55 -24.03 -5.45
C THR A 324 -26.30 -22.78 -6.08
N GLU A 325 -25.97 -22.35 -7.35
CA GLU A 325 -25.82 -20.97 -7.94
C GLU A 325 -26.38 -20.72 -9.42
N THR A 326 -26.40 -19.46 -9.98
CA THR A 326 -26.03 -18.93 -11.39
C THR A 326 -26.98 -18.05 -12.32
N MET A 327 -26.42 -17.16 -13.23
CA MET A 327 -26.95 -16.64 -14.57
C MET A 327 -26.00 -15.73 -15.47
N LYS A 328 -26.29 -15.45 -16.81
CA LYS A 328 -25.49 -14.75 -17.93
C LYS A 328 -26.28 -13.89 -19.03
N SER A 329 -25.63 -13.17 -20.02
CA SER A 329 -26.16 -12.17 -21.08
C SER A 329 -25.58 -12.14 -22.60
N VAL A 330 -25.94 -11.17 -23.55
CA VAL A 330 -25.78 -11.08 -25.10
C VAL A 330 -25.65 -9.62 -25.83
N THR A 331 -25.34 -9.42 -27.20
CA THR A 331 -24.96 -8.17 -28.06
C THR A 331 -25.38 -7.97 -29.64
N LEU A 332 -25.04 -6.86 -30.46
CA LEU A 332 -25.51 -6.37 -31.90
C LEU A 332 -24.55 -5.49 -32.94
N HIS A 333 -24.92 -5.02 -34.25
CA HIS A 333 -24.09 -4.48 -35.50
C HIS A 333 -24.57 -3.26 -36.51
N ASN A 334 -23.72 -2.34 -37.15
CA ASN A 334 -23.92 -1.38 -38.38
C ASN A 334 -22.59 -0.75 -39.01
N PRO A 335 -22.36 -0.42 -40.34
CA PRO A 335 -21.07 0.02 -41.01
C PRO A 335 -20.50 1.46 -41.06
N LYS A 336 -21.24 2.55 -41.30
CA LYS A 336 -20.71 3.93 -41.08
C LYS A 336 -20.67 4.22 -39.59
N ALA A 337 -21.67 3.67 -38.90
CA ALA A 337 -21.52 3.38 -37.50
C ALA A 337 -20.28 2.50 -37.30
N GLN A 338 -19.97 1.44 -38.06
CA GLN A 338 -18.73 0.65 -37.87
C GLN A 338 -17.49 1.50 -38.06
N LEU A 339 -17.38 2.41 -39.03
CA LEU A 339 -16.17 3.23 -39.17
C LEU A 339 -16.08 4.27 -38.03
N ARG A 340 -17.17 4.97 -37.70
CA ARG A 340 -17.20 5.87 -36.53
C ARG A 340 -17.09 5.11 -35.19
N LEU A 341 -17.51 3.85 -35.13
CA LEU A 341 -17.34 2.90 -34.01
C LEU A 341 -15.91 2.36 -33.99
N ALA A 342 -15.27 2.15 -35.14
CA ALA A 342 -13.97 1.50 -35.27
C ALA A 342 -12.81 2.49 -35.16
N THR A 343 -12.97 3.69 -35.72
CA THR A 343 -11.91 4.71 -35.82
C THR A 343 -12.25 6.04 -35.16
N GLY A 344 -13.51 6.31 -34.79
CA GLY A 344 -13.97 7.55 -34.11
C GLY A 344 -13.96 8.85 -34.91
N ALA A 345 -13.29 8.91 -36.08
CA ALA A 345 -13.18 10.11 -36.93
C ALA A 345 -13.06 9.73 -38.43
N THR A 346 -13.45 10.64 -39.33
CA THR A 346 -13.48 10.37 -40.80
C THR A 346 -12.36 11.06 -41.59
N GLY A 347 -11.68 12.04 -41.02
CA GLY A 347 -10.72 12.93 -41.69
C GLY A 347 -11.34 13.98 -42.62
N ALA A 348 -12.65 14.25 -42.51
CA ALA A 348 -13.37 15.21 -43.35
C ALA A 348 -12.92 16.67 -43.11
N ALA A 349 -12.53 16.98 -41.87
CA ALA A 349 -11.79 18.18 -41.52
C ALA A 349 -10.55 17.78 -40.72
N PHE A 350 -9.45 18.51 -40.91
CA PHE A 350 -8.18 18.23 -40.24
C PHE A 350 -7.53 19.55 -39.82
N PRO A 351 -6.93 19.64 -38.63
CA PRO A 351 -6.36 20.88 -38.14
C PRO A 351 -5.12 21.27 -38.96
N GLN A 352 -4.97 22.56 -39.23
CA GLN A 352 -3.80 23.08 -39.92
C GLN A 352 -2.71 23.50 -38.93
N ARG A 353 -1.46 23.57 -39.39
CA ARG A 353 -0.40 24.22 -38.63
C ARG A 353 -0.63 25.74 -38.68
N PHE A 354 -0.57 26.40 -37.54
CA PHE A 354 -0.52 27.86 -37.47
C PHE A 354 0.95 28.29 -37.54
N ASP A 355 1.32 28.94 -38.64
CA ASP A 355 2.67 29.44 -38.85
C ASP A 355 2.75 30.92 -38.44
N THR A 356 3.67 31.22 -37.52
CA THR A 356 3.93 32.59 -37.09
C THR A 356 5.09 33.21 -37.88
N PRO A 357 5.06 34.54 -38.08
CA PRO A 357 6.21 35.25 -38.59
C PRO A 357 7.47 34.99 -37.73
N PRO A 358 8.69 34.99 -38.32
CA PRO A 358 9.92 34.66 -37.59
C PRO A 358 10.27 35.57 -36.41
N TRP A 359 9.66 36.76 -36.36
CA TRP A 359 9.90 37.78 -35.32
C TRP A 359 8.95 37.67 -34.13
N VAL A 360 7.93 36.81 -34.19
CA VAL A 360 7.03 36.56 -33.07
C VAL A 360 7.74 35.61 -32.12
N GLY A 361 8.12 36.13 -30.95
CA GLY A 361 8.72 35.32 -29.89
C GLY A 361 7.64 34.59 -29.10
N ASP A 362 6.57 35.31 -28.76
CA ASP A 362 5.59 34.88 -27.77
C ASP A 362 4.14 35.03 -28.28
N PRO A 363 3.19 34.18 -27.81
CA PRO A 363 1.76 34.34 -28.13
C PRO A 363 1.18 35.71 -27.78
N GLU A 364 1.73 36.37 -26.77
CA GLU A 364 1.33 37.71 -26.33
C GLU A 364 1.60 38.80 -27.39
N ASP A 365 2.51 38.55 -28.34
CA ASP A 365 2.83 39.52 -29.41
C ASP A 365 1.74 39.61 -30.49
N ILE A 366 0.97 38.53 -30.69
CA ILE A 366 -0.08 38.44 -31.73
C ILE A 366 -1.48 38.40 -31.11
N PHE A 367 -1.61 37.95 -29.86
CA PHE A 367 -2.89 37.80 -29.18
C PHE A 367 -2.96 38.71 -27.97
N CYS A 368 -3.91 39.63 -27.98
CA CYS A 368 -4.13 40.57 -26.88
C CYS A 368 -5.42 40.25 -26.10
N LEU A 369 -5.49 40.77 -24.88
CA LEU A 369 -6.71 40.75 -24.09
C LEU A 369 -7.68 41.80 -24.60
N ASP A 370 -8.95 41.41 -24.78
CA ASP A 370 -10.03 42.29 -25.26
C ASP A 370 -10.16 43.61 -24.44
N GLN A 371 -9.65 43.64 -23.20
CA GLN A 371 -9.70 44.83 -22.31
C GLN A 371 -8.89 46.03 -22.84
N ASP A 372 -7.90 45.84 -23.71
CA ASP A 372 -7.12 46.94 -24.27
C ASP A 372 -7.83 47.65 -25.43
N ARG A 373 -8.91 47.07 -25.97
CA ARG A 373 -9.80 47.74 -26.93
C ARG A 373 -10.91 48.47 -26.18
N ARG A 374 -10.69 49.77 -25.95
CA ARG A 374 -11.62 50.77 -25.36
C ARG A 374 -12.96 50.97 -26.12
N VAL A 375 -13.61 49.93 -26.63
CA VAL A 375 -14.86 50.07 -27.37
C VAL A 375 -16.02 49.43 -26.60
N ASP A 376 -16.92 50.31 -26.17
CA ASP A 376 -18.13 50.09 -25.39
C ASP A 376 -19.12 49.10 -26.03
N HIS A 377 -18.94 47.78 -25.96
CA HIS A 377 -20.06 46.86 -26.22
C HIS A 377 -20.07 45.62 -25.31
N GLN A 378 -21.05 45.63 -24.39
CA GLN A 378 -21.74 44.47 -23.80
C GLN A 378 -20.87 43.33 -23.24
N GLY A 379 -20.33 43.49 -22.02
CA GLY A 379 -20.21 42.43 -20.99
C GLY A 379 -19.66 41.05 -21.37
N GLY A 380 -18.99 40.93 -22.52
CA GLY A 380 -18.49 39.67 -23.04
C GLY A 380 -17.31 39.18 -22.18
N PRO A 381 -17.17 37.86 -22.01
CA PRO A 381 -16.06 37.32 -21.23
C PRO A 381 -14.73 37.55 -21.96
N SER A 382 -13.73 38.11 -21.27
CA SER A 382 -12.41 38.40 -21.85
C SER A 382 -11.76 37.16 -22.48
N ARG A 383 -11.15 37.33 -23.66
CA ARG A 383 -10.49 36.29 -24.48
C ARG A 383 -9.14 36.78 -25.00
N PHE A 384 -8.28 35.84 -25.39
CA PHE A 384 -7.09 36.10 -26.20
C PHE A 384 -7.50 36.17 -27.68
N ARG A 385 -7.68 37.38 -28.21
CA ARG A 385 -8.07 37.60 -29.61
C ARG A 385 -6.84 37.97 -30.43
N HIS A 386 -6.80 37.51 -31.67
CA HIS A 386 -5.75 37.93 -32.59
C HIS A 386 -5.86 39.45 -32.82
N VAL A 387 -4.76 40.18 -32.72
CA VAL A 387 -4.74 41.65 -32.75
C VAL A 387 -5.35 42.19 -34.05
N VAL A 388 -5.10 41.51 -35.17
CA VAL A 388 -5.58 41.92 -36.51
C VAL A 388 -6.93 41.29 -36.86
N ASP A 389 -7.25 40.12 -36.32
CA ASP A 389 -8.43 39.33 -36.71
C ASP A 389 -9.26 38.98 -35.48
N SER A 390 -10.28 39.77 -35.21
CA SER A 390 -11.13 39.59 -34.03
C SER A 390 -11.90 38.25 -34.03
N ASP A 391 -12.06 37.61 -35.19
CA ASP A 391 -12.74 36.32 -35.34
C ASP A 391 -11.81 35.13 -35.08
N THR A 392 -10.55 35.38 -34.70
CA THR A 392 -9.55 34.37 -34.35
C THR A 392 -9.23 34.38 -32.86
N LEU A 393 -9.38 33.22 -32.21
CA LEU A 393 -9.15 33.02 -30.78
C LEU A 393 -7.96 32.11 -30.50
N LEU A 394 -7.24 32.39 -29.42
CA LEU A 394 -6.16 31.54 -28.89
C LEU A 394 -6.59 30.81 -27.62
N MET A 395 -6.27 29.52 -27.56
CA MET A 395 -6.32 28.70 -26.35
C MET A 395 -4.97 28.03 -26.09
N ILE A 396 -4.49 28.11 -24.85
CA ILE A 396 -3.23 27.48 -24.43
C ILE A 396 -3.57 26.18 -23.69
N THR A 397 -2.93 25.08 -24.07
CA THR A 397 -3.21 23.75 -23.49
C THR A 397 -1.95 23.09 -22.95
N SER A 398 -2.03 22.33 -21.86
CA SER A 398 -0.91 21.56 -21.34
C SER A 398 -1.35 20.23 -20.75
N GLY A 399 -0.52 19.21 -20.93
CA GLY A 399 -0.63 17.91 -20.27
C GLY A 399 0.62 17.59 -19.45
N ARG A 400 0.43 16.99 -18.28
CA ARG A 400 1.49 16.67 -17.31
C ARG A 400 1.27 15.31 -16.66
N ALA A 401 2.29 14.48 -16.64
CA ALA A 401 2.36 13.16 -16.00
C ALA A 401 3.60 13.11 -15.10
N PRO A 402 3.60 13.84 -13.96
CA PRO A 402 4.77 13.96 -13.09
C PRO A 402 5.17 12.66 -12.37
N SER A 403 4.34 11.62 -12.43
CA SER A 403 4.61 10.33 -11.81
C SER A 403 3.92 9.20 -12.58
N PRO A 404 4.47 7.97 -12.57
CA PRO A 404 3.83 6.81 -13.19
C PRO A 404 2.42 6.61 -12.64
N GLY A 405 1.44 6.40 -13.53
CA GLY A 405 0.06 6.12 -13.13
C GLY A 405 -0.81 7.36 -12.87
N SER A 406 -0.29 8.58 -13.07
CA SER A 406 -1.11 9.79 -12.98
C SER A 406 -0.75 10.83 -14.03
N ALA A 407 -1.78 11.46 -14.59
CA ALA A 407 -1.61 12.64 -15.41
C ALA A 407 -2.79 13.61 -15.29
N GLY A 408 -2.51 14.88 -15.53
CA GLY A 408 -3.47 15.97 -15.50
C GLY A 408 -3.35 16.82 -16.76
N TRP A 409 -4.42 17.50 -17.11
CA TRP A 409 -4.50 18.38 -18.26
C TRP A 409 -5.10 19.72 -17.85
N ALA A 410 -4.73 20.79 -18.55
CA ALA A 410 -5.27 22.12 -18.35
C ALA A 410 -5.39 22.88 -19.68
N VAL A 411 -6.36 23.78 -19.73
CA VAL A 411 -6.66 24.67 -20.85
C VAL A 411 -6.89 26.06 -20.31
N ASN A 412 -6.15 27.04 -20.81
CA ASN A 412 -6.42 28.45 -20.60
C ASN A 412 -7.06 29.05 -21.86
N PHE A 413 -8.23 29.64 -21.67
CA PHE A 413 -9.04 30.23 -22.74
C PHE A 413 -9.41 31.69 -22.44
N GLY A 414 -8.67 32.34 -21.54
CA GLY A 414 -8.82 33.76 -21.20
C GLY A 414 -8.14 34.11 -19.87
N PRO A 415 -8.01 35.39 -19.53
CA PRO A 415 -7.38 35.80 -18.28
C PRO A 415 -8.14 35.17 -17.10
N GLU A 416 -7.39 34.47 -16.25
CA GLU A 416 -7.90 33.72 -15.07
C GLU A 416 -8.89 32.59 -15.40
N ARG A 417 -9.03 32.19 -16.67
CA ARG A 417 -9.95 31.15 -17.12
C ARG A 417 -9.21 29.87 -17.47
N ILE A 418 -8.93 29.09 -16.44
CA ILE A 418 -8.29 27.78 -16.57
C ILE A 418 -9.31 26.67 -16.30
N ALA A 419 -9.58 25.85 -17.30
CA ALA A 419 -10.27 24.58 -17.14
C ALA A 419 -9.23 23.47 -17.03
N SER A 420 -9.38 22.58 -16.07
CA SER A 420 -8.38 21.55 -15.81
C SER A 420 -9.03 20.28 -15.26
N GLY A 421 -8.37 19.16 -15.50
CA GLY A 421 -8.88 17.86 -15.13
C GLY A 421 -7.83 16.79 -15.06
N VAL A 422 -8.30 15.63 -14.64
CA VAL A 422 -7.49 14.43 -14.47
C VAL A 422 -7.58 13.57 -15.73
N LEU A 423 -6.48 12.95 -16.16
CA LEU A 423 -6.47 11.95 -17.21
C LEU A 423 -6.88 10.59 -16.63
N LYS A 424 -8.02 10.06 -17.09
CA LYS A 424 -8.46 8.73 -16.66
C LYS A 424 -7.53 7.66 -17.26
N CYS A 425 -7.06 6.72 -16.42
CA CYS A 425 -6.08 5.69 -16.81
C CYS A 425 -6.58 4.69 -17.86
N ALA A 426 -7.89 4.58 -18.07
CA ALA A 426 -8.48 3.76 -19.12
C ALA A 426 -9.17 4.66 -20.16
N GLY A 427 -8.60 4.71 -21.37
CA GLY A 427 -9.36 5.10 -22.56
C GLY A 427 -10.39 4.02 -22.91
N THR A 428 -11.34 4.33 -23.79
CA THR A 428 -12.38 3.38 -24.25
C THR A 428 -11.81 2.14 -24.96
N PHE A 429 -10.52 2.12 -25.28
CA PHE A 429 -9.87 1.07 -26.08
C PHE A 429 -8.70 0.33 -25.38
N GLY A 430 -8.57 0.43 -24.05
CA GLY A 430 -7.80 -0.55 -23.27
C GLY A 430 -6.27 -0.38 -23.14
N THR A 431 -5.63 0.68 -23.65
CA THR A 431 -4.21 1.08 -23.34
C THR A 431 -4.01 2.59 -23.63
N PRO A 432 -2.93 3.29 -23.17
CA PRO A 432 -1.80 2.94 -22.29
C PRO A 432 -1.75 3.74 -20.95
N SER A 433 -0.70 3.53 -20.17
CA SER A 433 -0.36 4.27 -18.94
C SER A 433 -0.33 5.80 -19.14
N PRO A 434 -0.66 6.61 -18.11
CA PRO A 434 -0.61 8.07 -18.20
C PRO A 434 0.75 8.62 -18.64
N SER A 435 0.76 9.52 -19.63
CA SER A 435 1.96 10.20 -20.17
C SER A 435 1.70 11.68 -20.45
N ASP A 436 2.77 12.48 -20.59
CA ASP A 436 2.70 13.91 -20.94
C ASP A 436 2.02 14.12 -22.30
N ASP A 437 2.40 13.33 -23.31
CA ASP A 437 1.84 13.40 -24.66
C ASP A 437 0.33 13.12 -24.64
N ARG A 438 -0.07 12.04 -23.98
CA ARG A 438 -1.49 11.64 -23.86
C ARG A 438 -2.31 12.70 -23.14
N ALA A 439 -1.78 13.24 -22.04
CA ALA A 439 -2.42 14.33 -21.31
C ALA A 439 -2.54 15.60 -22.15
N SER A 440 -1.56 15.87 -23.01
CA SER A 440 -1.55 17.04 -23.90
C SER A 440 -2.62 16.92 -24.99
N VAL A 441 -2.74 15.76 -25.65
CA VAL A 441 -3.85 15.52 -26.60
C VAL A 441 -5.20 15.62 -25.88
N ARG A 442 -5.31 15.12 -24.65
CA ARG A 442 -6.53 15.26 -23.85
C ARG A 442 -6.89 16.72 -23.58
N ALA A 443 -5.90 17.56 -23.29
CA ALA A 443 -6.08 19.00 -23.11
C ALA A 443 -6.63 19.65 -24.39
N MET A 444 -6.13 19.28 -25.56
CA MET A 444 -6.61 19.76 -26.86
C MET A 444 -8.07 19.36 -27.12
N VAL A 445 -8.43 18.09 -26.87
CA VAL A 445 -9.83 17.63 -26.95
C VAL A 445 -10.72 18.39 -25.98
N ALA A 446 -10.24 18.62 -24.76
CA ALA A 446 -11.01 19.36 -23.76
C ALA A 446 -11.25 20.80 -24.20
N ALA A 447 -10.24 21.47 -24.77
CA ALA A 447 -10.34 22.84 -25.28
C ALA A 447 -11.47 22.97 -26.31
N LEU A 448 -11.55 22.05 -27.27
CA LEU A 448 -12.61 22.05 -28.28
C LEU A 448 -14.00 21.82 -27.68
N ARG A 449 -14.10 21.09 -26.56
CA ARG A 449 -15.36 20.75 -25.89
C ARG A 449 -15.82 21.73 -24.81
N LEU A 450 -15.03 22.75 -24.46
CA LEU A 450 -15.38 23.67 -23.36
C LEU A 450 -16.67 24.45 -23.64
N LYS A 451 -16.93 24.79 -24.91
CA LYS A 451 -18.09 25.54 -25.35
C LYS A 451 -18.35 25.25 -26.83
N ASP A 452 -19.55 25.58 -27.30
CA ASP A 452 -19.77 25.83 -28.73
C ASP A 452 -19.04 27.12 -29.17
N TRP A 453 -18.02 26.95 -30.00
CA TRP A 453 -17.15 28.05 -30.43
C TRP A 453 -17.67 28.81 -31.66
N SER A 454 -18.68 28.27 -32.35
CA SER A 454 -19.26 28.90 -33.56
C SER A 454 -19.89 30.27 -33.30
N ASP A 455 -20.24 30.55 -32.05
CA ASP A 455 -20.83 31.82 -31.64
C ASP A 455 -19.78 32.90 -31.32
N GLU A 456 -18.51 32.53 -31.12
CA GLU A 456 -17.46 33.46 -30.65
C GLU A 456 -16.35 33.72 -31.68
N CYS A 457 -16.12 32.79 -32.62
CA CYS A 457 -15.00 32.84 -33.56
C CYS A 457 -15.24 32.02 -34.83
N ARG A 458 -14.54 32.36 -35.91
CA ARG A 458 -14.45 31.55 -37.14
C ARG A 458 -13.18 30.69 -37.17
N GLN A 459 -12.18 31.07 -36.40
CA GLN A 459 -10.94 30.32 -36.29
C GLN A 459 -10.49 30.19 -34.85
N LEU A 460 -10.03 28.99 -34.51
CA LEU A 460 -9.55 28.63 -33.19
C LEU A 460 -8.12 28.10 -33.28
N ILE A 461 -7.21 28.77 -32.58
CA ILE A 461 -5.80 28.39 -32.47
C ILE A 461 -5.60 27.66 -31.15
N ILE A 462 -5.21 26.40 -31.21
CA ILE A 462 -4.82 25.61 -30.05
C ILE A 462 -3.30 25.64 -29.93
N ALA A 463 -2.79 26.17 -28.83
CA ALA A 463 -1.37 26.26 -28.53
C ALA A 463 -0.97 25.24 -27.44
N PRO A 464 -0.63 24.00 -27.81
CA PRO A 464 -0.15 23.00 -26.87
C PRO A 464 1.28 23.32 -26.41
N ILE A 465 1.45 23.37 -25.08
CA ILE A 465 2.74 23.46 -24.41
C ILE A 465 3.40 22.08 -24.44
N THR A 466 4.54 21.99 -25.09
CA THR A 466 5.33 20.75 -25.15
C THR A 466 6.58 20.88 -24.27
N SER A 467 6.88 19.85 -23.47
CA SER A 467 8.17 19.71 -22.79
C SER A 467 9.10 18.81 -23.60
N GLY A 468 10.21 19.35 -24.10
CA GLY A 468 11.23 18.58 -24.84
C GLY A 468 11.09 18.67 -26.36
N ASP A 469 11.74 17.74 -27.06
CA ASP A 469 11.80 17.69 -28.53
C ASP A 469 10.39 17.46 -29.09
N GLN A 470 9.88 18.41 -29.85
CA GLN A 470 8.46 18.63 -30.25
C GLN A 470 7.85 17.52 -31.14
N THR A 471 8.34 16.30 -31.05
CA THR A 471 8.24 15.28 -32.09
C THR A 471 6.82 14.77 -32.30
N PHE A 472 5.99 14.65 -31.27
CA PHE A 472 4.71 13.95 -31.40
C PHE A 472 3.63 14.79 -32.10
N ILE A 473 3.46 16.08 -31.75
CA ILE A 473 2.48 16.98 -32.39
C ILE A 473 2.90 17.29 -33.84
N HIS A 474 4.20 17.52 -34.07
CA HIS A 474 4.70 17.71 -35.43
C HIS A 474 4.49 16.49 -36.31
N LYS A 475 4.70 15.28 -35.77
CA LYS A 475 4.38 14.03 -36.48
C LYS A 475 2.89 13.94 -36.81
N PHE A 476 2.01 14.28 -35.87
CA PHE A 476 0.57 14.30 -36.12
C PHE A 476 0.19 15.31 -37.21
N LEU A 477 0.72 16.54 -37.18
CA LEU A 477 0.46 17.54 -38.21
C LEU A 477 0.97 17.09 -39.60
N ALA A 478 2.08 16.34 -39.65
CA ALA A 478 2.65 15.85 -40.90
C ALA A 478 1.99 14.58 -41.44
N GLN A 479 1.56 13.65 -40.56
CA GLN A 479 1.17 12.28 -40.94
C GLN A 479 -0.24 11.89 -40.46
N GLY A 480 -0.95 12.74 -39.70
CA GLY A 480 -2.22 12.37 -39.09
C GLY A 480 -3.31 12.00 -40.10
N GLN A 481 -3.34 12.65 -41.27
CA GLN A 481 -4.26 12.26 -42.35
C GLN A 481 -3.96 10.86 -42.89
N SER A 482 -2.69 10.47 -43.04
CA SER A 482 -2.34 9.09 -43.41
C SER A 482 -2.75 8.10 -42.33
N TRP A 483 -2.56 8.44 -41.04
CA TRP A 483 -2.99 7.57 -39.95
C TRP A 483 -4.50 7.33 -39.96
N ILE A 484 -5.32 8.34 -40.22
CA ILE A 484 -6.78 8.19 -40.33
C ILE A 484 -7.15 7.23 -41.47
N ARG A 485 -6.55 7.45 -42.65
CA ARG A 485 -6.77 6.58 -43.82
C ARG A 485 -6.37 5.13 -43.54
N ASP A 486 -5.29 4.95 -42.80
CA ASP A 486 -4.72 3.65 -42.46
C ASP A 486 -5.30 3.10 -41.14
N MET A 487 -6.49 3.58 -40.72
CA MET A 487 -7.25 3.13 -39.55
C MET A 487 -6.46 3.15 -38.23
N TRP A 488 -5.61 4.16 -38.07
CA TRP A 488 -4.71 4.38 -36.93
C TRP A 488 -3.61 3.31 -36.78
N PHE A 489 -3.23 2.64 -37.86
CA PHE A 489 -2.05 1.79 -37.89
C PHE A 489 -0.84 2.54 -38.45
N MET A 490 0.34 2.17 -37.97
CA MET A 490 1.63 2.59 -38.52
C MET A 490 1.85 1.91 -39.90
N GLU A 491 2.92 2.30 -40.62
CA GLU A 491 3.23 1.76 -41.95
C GLU A 491 3.36 0.23 -41.98
N ASP A 492 3.78 -0.38 -40.86
CA ASP A 492 3.90 -1.83 -40.71
C ASP A 492 2.55 -2.57 -40.66
N ARG A 493 1.43 -1.84 -40.53
CA ARG A 493 0.05 -2.33 -40.37
C ARG A 493 -0.17 -3.28 -39.20
N VAL A 494 0.77 -3.36 -38.28
CA VAL A 494 0.72 -4.21 -37.08
C VAL A 494 0.68 -3.33 -35.85
N THR A 495 1.52 -2.29 -35.82
CA THR A 495 1.65 -1.39 -34.69
C THR A 495 0.58 -0.30 -34.80
N ARG A 496 -0.14 -0.07 -33.70
CA ARG A 496 -1.11 1.02 -33.63
C ARG A 496 -0.41 2.35 -33.33
N VAL A 497 -0.90 3.44 -33.91
CA VAL A 497 -0.42 4.78 -33.61
C VAL A 497 -0.61 5.06 -32.10
N PRO A 498 0.43 5.53 -31.38
CA PRO A 498 0.33 5.89 -29.98
C PRO A 498 -0.78 6.91 -29.74
N ASP A 499 -1.57 6.71 -28.68
CA ASP A 499 -2.69 7.58 -28.30
C ASP A 499 -3.73 7.82 -29.41
N SER A 500 -3.84 6.88 -30.35
CA SER A 500 -4.79 6.93 -31.47
C SER A 500 -6.26 7.13 -31.06
N ASP A 501 -6.64 6.69 -29.86
CA ASP A 501 -7.97 6.92 -29.30
C ASP A 501 -8.24 8.40 -29.02
N LEU A 502 -7.28 9.11 -28.45
CA LEU A 502 -7.39 10.55 -28.19
C LEU A 502 -7.21 11.37 -29.45
N TRP A 503 -6.30 10.97 -30.34
CA TRP A 503 -6.14 11.62 -31.63
C TRP A 503 -7.40 11.52 -32.49
N SER A 504 -8.02 10.33 -32.50
CA SER A 504 -9.33 10.12 -33.11
C SER A 504 -10.39 11.05 -32.52
N ALA A 505 -10.51 11.09 -31.19
CA ALA A 505 -11.46 11.98 -30.53
C ALA A 505 -11.21 13.44 -30.90
N PHE A 506 -9.95 13.87 -30.94
CA PHE A 506 -9.55 15.22 -31.33
C PHE A 506 -9.97 15.56 -32.76
N VAL A 507 -9.68 14.69 -33.72
CA VAL A 507 -10.11 14.90 -35.12
C VAL A 507 -11.62 14.95 -35.23
N GLY A 508 -12.34 14.08 -34.51
CA GLY A 508 -13.81 14.11 -34.50
C GLY A 508 -14.39 15.43 -33.98
N GLU A 509 -13.76 16.06 -32.99
CA GLU A 509 -14.15 17.41 -32.53
C GLU A 509 -13.83 18.49 -33.56
N VAL A 510 -12.69 18.38 -34.26
CA VAL A 510 -12.33 19.30 -35.35
C VAL A 510 -13.35 19.21 -36.50
N GLU A 511 -13.78 18.00 -36.87
CA GLU A 511 -14.85 17.77 -37.85
C GLU A 511 -16.17 18.41 -37.43
N ALA A 512 -16.59 18.19 -36.18
CA ALA A 512 -17.83 18.72 -35.66
C ALA A 512 -17.86 20.27 -35.63
N LEU A 513 -16.73 20.90 -35.37
CA LEU A 513 -16.57 22.35 -35.45
C LEU A 513 -16.51 22.86 -36.88
N GLY A 514 -15.86 22.12 -37.78
CA GLY A 514 -15.81 22.42 -39.21
C GLY A 514 -17.21 22.42 -39.85
N GLU A 515 -18.08 21.48 -39.47
CA GLU A 515 -19.49 21.45 -39.89
C GLU A 515 -20.28 22.69 -39.44
N ARG A 516 -19.83 23.38 -38.38
CA ARG A 516 -20.41 24.64 -37.88
C ARG A 516 -19.68 25.89 -38.40
N GLY A 517 -18.72 25.73 -39.30
CA GLY A 517 -17.97 26.83 -39.90
C GLY A 517 -16.81 27.35 -39.05
N VAL A 518 -16.36 26.61 -38.04
CA VAL A 518 -15.17 26.96 -37.25
C VAL A 518 -13.97 26.15 -37.72
N THR A 519 -12.90 26.84 -38.11
CA THR A 519 -11.63 26.21 -38.48
C THR A 519 -10.71 26.07 -37.26
N VAL A 520 -9.95 24.98 -37.18
CA VAL A 520 -9.02 24.73 -36.08
C VAL A 520 -7.59 24.69 -36.63
N ALA A 521 -6.67 25.39 -35.97
CA ALA A 521 -5.25 25.29 -36.24
C ALA A 521 -4.45 25.04 -34.95
N ILE A 522 -3.28 24.45 -35.07
CA ILE A 522 -2.39 24.08 -33.97
C ILE A 522 -1.12 24.91 -34.05
N TRP A 523 -0.76 25.53 -32.92
CA TRP A 523 0.47 26.28 -32.74
C TRP A 523 1.32 25.67 -31.62
N PRO A 524 2.22 24.70 -31.90
CA PRO A 524 3.03 24.09 -30.86
C PRO A 524 3.99 25.11 -30.24
N ILE A 525 3.92 25.30 -28.92
CA ILE A 525 4.75 26.27 -28.19
C ILE A 525 5.69 25.55 -27.22
N GLN A 526 6.93 26.05 -27.12
CA GLN A 526 7.91 25.54 -26.16
C GLN A 526 7.73 26.21 -24.80
N HIS A 527 7.84 25.42 -23.74
CA HIS A 527 7.83 25.96 -22.38
C HIS A 527 9.18 26.61 -22.03
N THR A 528 9.24 27.94 -22.01
CA THR A 528 10.44 28.72 -21.64
C THR A 528 10.52 29.06 -20.15
N GLY A 529 9.44 28.85 -19.38
CA GLY A 529 9.40 29.04 -17.92
C GLY A 529 9.30 30.50 -17.46
N THR A 530 9.32 31.47 -18.37
CA THR A 530 9.31 32.91 -18.05
C THR A 530 7.96 33.58 -18.31
N GLN A 531 7.12 33.01 -19.18
CA GLN A 531 5.82 33.57 -19.56
C GLN A 531 4.74 33.23 -18.53
N THR A 532 3.98 34.24 -18.11
CA THR A 532 2.98 34.11 -17.04
C THR A 532 1.80 33.21 -17.44
N PHE A 533 1.30 33.31 -18.69
CA PHE A 533 0.15 32.53 -19.14
C PHE A 533 0.45 31.05 -19.34
N THR A 534 1.62 30.71 -19.89
CA THR A 534 2.00 29.32 -20.14
C THR A 534 2.37 28.61 -18.83
N ASN A 535 3.05 29.30 -17.91
CA ASN A 535 3.37 28.79 -16.58
C ASN A 535 2.11 28.39 -15.79
N ALA A 536 1.07 29.24 -15.77
CA ALA A 536 -0.15 28.96 -15.01
C ALA A 536 -0.84 27.66 -15.47
N VAL A 537 -0.92 27.44 -16.79
CA VAL A 537 -1.52 26.22 -17.37
C VAL A 537 -0.66 24.99 -17.08
N TYR A 538 0.65 25.12 -17.24
CA TYR A 538 1.61 24.06 -16.99
C TYR A 538 1.58 23.60 -15.52
N THR A 539 1.56 24.55 -14.59
CA THR A 539 1.45 24.29 -13.15
C THR A 539 0.12 23.62 -12.81
N GLU A 540 -1.00 24.15 -13.30
CA GLU A 540 -2.33 23.60 -12.99
C GLU A 540 -2.50 22.15 -13.50
N ALA A 541 -1.99 21.84 -14.70
CA ALA A 541 -1.98 20.47 -15.20
C ALA A 541 -1.21 19.52 -14.27
N GLY A 542 -0.05 19.96 -13.77
CA GLY A 542 0.75 19.21 -12.79
C GLY A 542 0.03 19.01 -11.46
N GLU A 543 -0.65 20.04 -10.96
CA GLU A 543 -1.42 19.97 -9.70
C GLU A 543 -2.61 19.02 -9.81
N LYS A 544 -3.31 18.96 -10.95
CA LYS A 544 -4.37 17.95 -11.16
C LYS A 544 -3.85 16.52 -11.15
N ALA A 545 -2.70 16.27 -11.76
CA ALA A 545 -2.06 14.95 -11.71
C ALA A 545 -1.75 14.54 -10.26
N LYS A 546 -1.17 15.44 -9.47
CA LYS A 546 -0.91 15.17 -8.05
C LYS A 546 -2.19 14.85 -7.27
N ARG A 547 -3.27 15.60 -7.51
CA ARG A 547 -4.58 15.35 -6.87
C ARG A 547 -5.19 14.01 -7.26
N GLN A 548 -4.99 13.53 -8.50
CA GLN A 548 -5.43 12.19 -8.91
C GLN A 548 -4.74 11.10 -8.11
N LEU A 549 -3.42 11.19 -7.92
CA LEU A 549 -2.67 10.21 -7.12
C LEU A 549 -3.25 10.15 -5.71
N ILE A 550 -3.47 11.31 -5.11
CA ILE A 550 -4.08 11.41 -3.77
C ILE A 550 -5.47 10.76 -3.77
N LYS A 551 -6.29 10.99 -4.80
CA LYS A 551 -7.65 10.42 -4.87
C LYS A 551 -7.68 8.91 -5.12
N GLN A 552 -6.87 8.40 -6.06
CA GLN A 552 -6.77 6.96 -6.34
C GLN A 552 -6.23 6.21 -5.12
N PHE A 553 -5.28 6.81 -4.40
CA PHE A 553 -4.80 6.31 -3.13
C PHE A 553 -5.92 6.22 -2.07
N ILE A 554 -6.85 7.18 -2.06
CA ILE A 554 -8.03 7.17 -1.18
C ILE A 554 -9.09 6.14 -1.65
N GLU A 555 -9.34 6.00 -2.95
CA GLU A 555 -10.40 5.11 -3.49
C GLU A 555 -10.02 3.63 -3.40
N VAL A 556 -8.78 3.24 -3.75
CA VAL A 556 -8.30 1.85 -3.55
C VAL A 556 -8.40 1.45 -2.08
N LYS A 557 -8.20 2.42 -1.19
CA LYS A 557 -8.32 2.24 0.25
C LYS A 557 -9.76 2.07 0.75
N LEU A 558 -10.77 2.59 0.04
CA LEU A 558 -12.18 2.43 0.39
C LEU A 558 -12.81 1.14 -0.16
N VAL A 559 -12.21 0.51 -1.17
CA VAL A 559 -12.70 -0.75 -1.78
C VAL A 559 -12.08 -1.98 -1.12
N LEU A 560 -10.93 -1.81 -0.44
CA LEU A 560 -10.25 -2.87 0.31
C LEU A 560 -10.60 -2.87 1.81
N GLU A 561 -11.40 -1.89 2.26
CA GLU A 561 -12.10 -1.87 3.57
C GLU A 561 -13.52 -2.42 3.39
#